data_AF-A0A1J4TMI2-F1
#
_entry.id   AF-A0A1J4TMI2-F1
#
_cell.length_a   1.000
_cell.length_b   1.000
_cell.length_c   1.000
_cell.angle_alpha   90.00
_cell.angle_beta   90.00
_cell.angle_gamma   90.00
#
_symmetry.space_group_name_H-M   'P 1'
#
loop_
_entity.id
_entity.type
_entity.pdbx_description
1 polymer ?
#
loop_
_entity_poly.entity_id
_entity_poly.type
_entity_poly.pdbx_seq_one_letter_code
_entity_poly.pdbx_strand_id
1 'polypeptide(L)'
;MAAFAFGLTSPAAQSAELGRLFFTPQERAQLERQGALKSAQPAARIDTLTVNGMIQKSGGKRIYWINGEQQDAVASPGQAPASVRVTVPGKPQPVEVKVGQRIELNPAQMTPAE
;
A
#
# COMPACT_ATOMS: atom_id res chain seq x y z
N MET A 1 46.56 37.44 36.93
CA MET A 1 46.25 37.47 35.49
C MET A 1 45.33 36.27 35.22
N ALA A 2 44.19 36.49 34.57
CA ALA A 2 42.95 35.71 34.73
C ALA A 2 42.95 34.31 34.07
N ALA A 3 42.27 33.36 34.72
CA ALA A 3 41.98 32.03 34.20
C ALA A 3 40.78 32.08 33.25
N PHE A 4 40.94 31.61 32.02
CA PHE A 4 39.85 31.43 31.05
C PHE A 4 39.32 29.99 31.13
N ALA A 5 38.12 29.81 31.66
CA ALA A 5 37.38 28.56 31.57
C ALA A 5 36.67 28.52 30.20
N PHE A 6 37.13 27.66 29.30
CA PHE A 6 36.43 27.37 28.04
C PHE A 6 35.27 26.42 28.32
N GLY A 7 34.07 26.99 28.44
CA GLY A 7 32.82 26.22 28.44
C GLY A 7 32.59 25.60 27.06
N LEU A 8 32.81 24.29 26.94
CA LEU A 8 32.36 23.52 25.79
C LEU A 8 30.83 23.44 25.82
N THR A 9 30.18 24.40 25.17
CA THR A 9 28.77 24.27 24.78
C THR A 9 28.71 23.22 23.67
N SER A 10 28.36 21.99 24.04
CA SER A 10 27.95 20.98 23.06
C SER A 10 26.67 21.47 22.38
N PRO A 11 26.60 21.54 21.03
CA PRO A 11 25.33 21.70 20.37
C PRO A 11 24.47 20.50 20.76
N ALA A 12 23.26 20.76 21.26
CA ALA A 12 22.27 19.72 21.45
C ALA A 12 22.07 19.04 20.08
N ALA A 13 22.55 17.82 19.95
CA ALA A 13 22.28 16.98 18.80
C ALA A 13 20.76 16.80 18.76
N GLN A 14 20.09 17.61 17.94
CA GLN A 14 18.71 17.37 17.55
C GLN A 14 18.75 16.01 16.84
N SER A 15 18.37 14.96 17.56
CA SER A 15 18.13 13.68 16.94
C SER A 15 17.10 13.94 15.85
N ALA A 16 17.52 13.87 14.59
CA ALA A 16 16.62 13.55 13.51
C ALA A 16 16.13 12.12 13.80
N GLU A 17 15.24 11.99 14.77
CA GLU A 17 14.55 10.75 15.06
C GLU A 17 13.86 10.35 13.77
N LEU A 18 14.16 9.15 13.30
CA LEU A 18 13.63 8.61 12.07
C LEU A 18 12.09 8.78 12.02
N GLY A 19 11.64 9.77 11.25
CA GLY A 19 10.49 9.65 10.36
C GLY A 19 9.09 9.70 10.96
N ARG A 20 8.75 10.70 11.79
CA ARG A 20 7.33 11.09 11.90
C ARG A 20 6.93 11.78 10.59
N LEU A 21 6.09 11.13 9.79
CA LEU A 21 5.59 11.70 8.52
C LEU A 21 4.75 12.98 8.73
N PHE A 22 4.24 13.19 9.94
CA PHE A 22 3.43 14.35 10.30
C PHE A 22 3.98 14.98 11.58
N PHE A 23 4.15 16.30 11.54
CA PHE A 23 4.72 17.08 12.64
C PHE A 23 3.61 17.62 13.56
N THR A 24 2.35 17.67 13.09
CA THR A 24 1.19 18.13 13.88
C THR A 24 -0.01 17.16 13.84
N PRO A 25 -0.86 17.11 14.89
CA PRO A 25 -2.13 16.37 14.88
C PRO A 25 -3.11 16.83 13.78
N GLN A 26 -3.08 18.13 13.44
CA GLN A 26 -3.96 18.74 12.46
C GLN A 26 -3.68 18.21 11.04
N GLU A 27 -2.41 18.07 10.66
CA GLU A 27 -1.98 17.49 9.37
C GLU A 27 -2.49 16.05 9.22
N ARG A 28 -2.39 15.24 10.28
CA ARG A 28 -2.91 13.87 10.29
C ARG A 28 -4.43 13.85 10.07
N ALA A 29 -5.18 14.66 10.82
CA ALA A 29 -6.63 14.70 10.71
C ALA A 29 -7.10 15.13 9.31
N GLN A 30 -6.33 16.01 8.64
CA GLN A 30 -6.62 16.38 7.26
C GLN A 30 -6.41 15.20 6.29
N LEU A 31 -5.32 14.45 6.43
CA LEU A 31 -5.06 13.27 5.59
C LEU A 31 -6.13 12.18 5.81
N GLU A 32 -6.50 11.92 7.06
CA GLU A 32 -7.55 10.94 7.40
C GLU A 32 -8.89 11.29 6.73
N ARG A 33 -9.29 12.57 6.77
CA ARG A 33 -10.49 13.06 6.06
C ARG A 33 -10.38 12.87 4.55
N GLN A 34 -9.23 13.17 3.96
CA GLN A 34 -9.00 12.98 2.51
C GLN A 34 -9.09 11.50 2.13
N GLY A 35 -8.54 10.60 2.94
CA GLY A 35 -8.65 9.16 2.77
C GLY A 35 -10.11 8.69 2.81
N ALA A 36 -10.88 9.15 3.80
CA ALA A 36 -12.30 8.80 3.93
C ALA A 36 -13.14 9.25 2.72
N LEU A 37 -12.89 10.44 2.18
CA LEU A 37 -13.57 10.93 0.99
C LEU A 37 -13.21 10.13 -0.26
N LYS A 38 -11.94 9.71 -0.40
CA LYS A 38 -11.49 8.90 -1.54
C LYS A 38 -12.15 7.51 -1.55
N SER A 39 -12.38 6.91 -0.38
CA SER A 39 -13.08 5.63 -0.25
C SER A 39 -14.57 5.69 -0.63
N ALA A 40 -15.17 6.89 -0.67
CA ALA A 40 -16.58 7.08 -1.03
C ALA A 40 -16.80 7.34 -2.54
N GLN A 41 -15.72 7.46 -3.32
CA GLN A 41 -15.80 7.67 -4.76
C GLN A 41 -16.08 6.34 -5.49
N PRO A 42 -16.98 6.27 -6.48
CA PRO A 42 -17.16 5.07 -7.29
C PRO A 42 -15.84 4.66 -7.94
N ALA A 43 -15.55 3.35 -7.94
CA ALA A 43 -14.34 2.79 -8.52
C ALA A 43 -14.21 3.24 -9.98
N ALA A 44 -13.13 3.96 -10.29
CA ALA A 44 -12.82 4.36 -11.66
C ALA A 44 -12.63 3.12 -12.53
N ARG A 45 -12.90 3.24 -13.84
CA ARG A 45 -12.59 2.16 -14.80
C ARG A 45 -11.11 1.79 -14.66
N ILE A 46 -10.86 0.52 -14.37
CA ILE A 46 -9.51 0.00 -14.14
C ILE A 46 -9.00 -0.61 -15.44
N ASP A 47 -8.06 0.07 -16.10
CA ASP A 47 -7.42 -0.43 -17.33
C ASP A 47 -6.16 -1.26 -17.04
N THR A 48 -5.65 -1.20 -15.80
CA THR A 48 -4.48 -1.96 -15.38
C THR A 48 -4.66 -2.53 -13.98
N LEU A 49 -4.18 -3.75 -13.77
CA LEU A 49 -4.16 -4.42 -12.48
C LEU A 49 -2.73 -4.48 -11.96
N THR A 50 -2.49 -3.89 -10.80
CA THR A 50 -1.19 -3.92 -10.11
C THR A 50 -1.36 -4.48 -8.71
N VAL A 51 -0.58 -5.50 -8.35
CA VAL A 51 -0.49 -5.96 -6.96
C VAL A 51 0.58 -5.12 -6.27
N ASN A 52 0.18 -4.10 -5.52
CA ASN A 52 1.10 -3.16 -4.89
C ASN A 52 1.92 -3.81 -3.77
N GLY A 53 1.30 -4.72 -3.02
CA GLY A 53 1.91 -5.27 -1.82
C GLY A 53 1.09 -6.40 -1.22
N MET A 54 1.67 -7.03 -0.20
CA MET A 54 0.98 -8.00 0.63
C MET A 54 1.40 -7.84 2.09
N ILE A 55 0.58 -8.37 2.99
CA ILE A 55 0.94 -8.63 4.38
C ILE A 55 0.52 -10.07 4.68
N GLN A 56 1.44 -10.84 5.24
CA GLN A 56 1.14 -12.16 5.78
C GLN A 56 1.02 -12.07 7.30
N LYS A 57 -0.14 -12.44 7.82
CA LYS A 57 -0.39 -12.48 9.26
C LYS A 57 0.03 -13.82 9.85
N SER A 58 0.32 -13.85 11.15
CA SER A 58 0.40 -15.10 11.91
C SER A 58 -0.90 -15.89 11.71
N GLY A 59 -0.78 -17.21 11.49
CA GLY A 59 -1.92 -18.06 11.11
C GLY A 59 -2.18 -18.17 9.60
N GLY A 60 -1.33 -17.60 8.74
CA GLY A 60 -1.34 -17.87 7.30
C GLY A 60 -2.34 -17.04 6.48
N LYS A 61 -3.17 -16.20 7.11
CA LYS A 61 -4.03 -15.23 6.41
C LYS A 61 -3.15 -14.22 5.66
N ARG A 62 -3.55 -13.87 4.43
CA ARG A 62 -2.88 -12.87 3.60
C ARG A 62 -3.81 -11.70 3.29
N ILE A 63 -3.24 -10.51 3.27
CA ILE A 63 -3.90 -9.28 2.85
C ILE A 63 -3.11 -8.77 1.65
N TYR A 64 -3.77 -8.47 0.54
CA TYR A 64 -3.13 -7.91 -0.64
C TYR A 64 -3.60 -6.47 -0.86
N TRP A 65 -2.75 -5.64 -1.43
CA TRP A 65 -3.16 -4.36 -1.99
C TRP A 65 -3.15 -4.48 -3.50
N ILE A 66 -4.32 -4.35 -4.12
CA ILE A 66 -4.49 -4.41 -5.57
C ILE A 66 -5.03 -3.05 -6.00
N ASN A 67 -4.28 -2.35 -6.86
CA ASN A 67 -4.58 -0.98 -7.28
C ASN A 67 -4.83 0.01 -6.12
N GLY A 68 -4.11 -0.20 -5.01
CA GLY A 68 -4.22 0.62 -3.79
C GLY A 68 -5.36 0.23 -2.86
N GLU A 69 -6.24 -0.71 -3.27
CA GLU A 69 -7.33 -1.20 -2.45
C GLU A 69 -6.93 -2.46 -1.69
N GLN A 70 -7.33 -2.53 -0.42
CA GLN A 70 -7.09 -3.69 0.43
C GLN A 70 -8.05 -4.82 0.03
N GLN A 71 -7.49 -5.99 -0.24
CA GLN A 71 -8.22 -7.22 -0.57
C GLN A 71 -7.81 -8.31 0.41
N ASP A 72 -8.77 -8.80 1.21
CA ASP A 72 -8.57 -9.95 2.07
C ASP A 72 -8.56 -11.23 1.22
N ALA A 73 -7.52 -12.05 1.37
CA ALA A 73 -7.41 -13.31 0.65
C ALA A 73 -7.10 -14.46 1.61
N VAL A 74 -7.84 -15.56 1.45
CA VAL A 74 -7.50 -16.82 2.09
C VAL A 74 -6.38 -17.46 1.28
N ALA A 75 -5.28 -17.84 1.94
CA ALA A 75 -4.19 -18.53 1.27
C ALA A 75 -4.72 -19.87 0.72
N SER A 76 -4.64 -20.06 -0.59
CA SER A 76 -5.04 -21.31 -1.22
C SER A 76 -3.87 -22.30 -1.24
N PRO A 77 -4.12 -23.60 -1.04
CA PRO A 77 -3.09 -24.63 -1.22
C PRO A 77 -2.49 -24.56 -2.63
N GLY A 78 -1.16 -24.58 -2.73
CA GLY A 78 -0.43 -24.50 -4.00
C GLY A 78 -0.30 -23.09 -4.60
N GLN A 79 -0.75 -22.04 -3.89
CA GLN A 79 -0.52 -20.66 -4.30
C GLN A 79 0.94 -20.25 -4.05
N ALA A 80 1.60 -19.67 -5.06
CA ALA A 80 2.99 -19.28 -4.92
C ALA A 80 3.17 -18.22 -3.81
N PRO A 81 4.35 -18.15 -3.18
CA PRO A 81 4.64 -17.10 -2.21
C PRO A 81 4.49 -15.72 -2.87
N ALA A 82 3.94 -14.77 -2.13
CA ALA A 82 3.70 -13.38 -2.57
C ALA A 82 2.93 -13.24 -3.90
N SER A 83 2.07 -14.21 -4.22
CA SER A 83 1.27 -14.20 -5.45
C SER A 83 -0.22 -14.30 -5.11
N VAL A 84 -1.07 -13.63 -5.88
CA VAL A 84 -2.54 -13.66 -5.74
C VAL A 84 -3.18 -14.08 -7.06
N ARG A 85 -4.16 -14.99 -6.98
CA ARG A 85 -4.98 -15.33 -8.14
C ARG A 85 -6.06 -14.28 -8.29
N VAL A 86 -6.06 -13.59 -9.43
CA VAL A 86 -7.03 -12.54 -9.73
C VAL A 86 -7.83 -12.92 -10.97
N THR A 87 -9.15 -12.81 -10.87
CA THR A 87 -10.03 -12.96 -12.03
C THR A 87 -9.88 -11.73 -12.91
N VAL A 88 -9.38 -11.94 -14.13
CA VAL A 88 -9.19 -10.88 -15.13
C VAL A 88 -10.33 -10.99 -16.13
N PRO A 89 -11.09 -9.91 -16.39
CA PRO A 89 -12.11 -9.90 -17.45
C PRO A 89 -11.52 -10.36 -18.78
N GLY A 90 -12.21 -11.27 -19.48
CA GLY A 90 -11.73 -11.86 -20.73
C GLY A 90 -10.88 -13.12 -20.59
N LYS A 91 -10.53 -13.54 -19.38
CA LYS A 91 -9.86 -14.82 -19.13
C LYS A 91 -10.76 -15.75 -18.31
N PRO A 92 -11.01 -16.99 -18.77
CA PRO A 92 -11.88 -17.92 -18.07
C PRO A 92 -11.26 -18.47 -16.77
N GLN A 93 -9.95 -18.34 -16.62
CA GLN A 93 -9.21 -18.85 -15.46
C GLN A 93 -8.55 -17.68 -14.71
N PRO A 94 -8.59 -17.67 -13.36
CA PRO A 94 -7.85 -16.71 -12.56
C PRO A 94 -6.37 -16.72 -12.91
N VAL A 95 -5.80 -15.54 -13.09
CA VAL A 95 -4.38 -15.38 -13.41
C VAL A 95 -3.61 -15.18 -12.11
N GLU A 96 -2.49 -15.88 -11.96
CA GLU A 96 -1.58 -15.65 -10.84
C GLU A 96 -0.74 -14.40 -11.10
N VAL A 97 -0.81 -13.45 -10.16
CA VAL A 97 -0.15 -12.14 -10.24
C VAL A 97 0.74 -11.98 -9.02
N LYS A 98 2.02 -11.66 -9.26
CA LYS A 98 2.99 -11.43 -8.19
C LYS A 98 2.90 -10.02 -7.65
N VAL A 99 3.30 -9.82 -6.39
CA VAL A 99 3.56 -8.48 -5.85
C VAL A 99 4.57 -7.74 -6.75
N GLY A 100 4.26 -6.48 -7.07
CA GLY A 100 5.03 -5.63 -7.99
C GLY A 100 4.70 -5.85 -9.47
N GLN A 101 3.94 -6.89 -9.82
CA GLN A 101 3.54 -7.13 -11.20
C GLN A 101 2.35 -6.25 -11.58
N ARG A 102 2.42 -5.70 -12.80
CA ARG A 102 1.35 -4.98 -13.47
C ARG A 102 0.88 -5.77 -14.69
N ILE A 103 -0.43 -5.84 -14.87
CA ILE A 103 -1.10 -6.50 -16.01
C ILE A 103 -2.04 -5.48 -16.63
N GLU A 104 -2.02 -5.36 -17.95
CA GLU A 104 -3.00 -4.57 -18.68
C GLU A 104 -4.30 -5.38 -18.80
N LEU A 105 -5.41 -4.74 -18.45
CA LEU A 105 -6.74 -5.31 -18.58
C LEU A 105 -7.29 -4.81 -19.92
N ASN A 106 -7.53 -5.71 -20.87
CA ASN A 106 -8.07 -5.30 -22.17
C ASN A 106 -9.53 -4.84 -21.99
N PRO A 107 -9.86 -3.55 -22.20
CA PRO A 107 -11.20 -3.04 -21.96
C PRO A 107 -12.25 -3.62 -22.92
N ALA A 108 -11.84 -4.13 -24.09
CA ALA A 108 -12.72 -4.82 -25.03
C ALA A 108 -13.26 -6.16 -24.49
N GLN A 109 -12.67 -6.68 -23.41
CA GLN A 109 -13.08 -7.94 -22.77
C GLN A 109 -13.87 -7.72 -21.46
N MET A 110 -14.15 -6.47 -21.10
CA MET A 110 -14.92 -6.09 -19.90
C MET A 110 -16.42 -5.97 -20.16
N THR A 111 -16.91 -6.27 -21.37
CA THR A 111 -18.35 -6.32 -21.64
C THR A 111 -19.00 -7.38 -20.75
N PRO A 112 -19.94 -7.01 -19.87
CA PRO A 112 -20.78 -8.00 -19.22
C PRO A 112 -21.51 -8.77 -20.31
N ALA A 113 -21.51 -10.10 -20.22
CA ALA A 113 -22.51 -10.88 -20.93
C ALA A 113 -23.88 -10.43 -20.40
N GLU A 114 -24.71 -9.90 -21.29
CA GLU A 114 -26.13 -9.62 -21.06
C GLU A 114 -26.90 -10.93 -20.81
#